data_AF-A0A1W6PMA9-F1
#
_entry.id   AF-A0A1W6PMA9-F1
#
_cell.length_a   1.000
_cell.length_b   1.000
_cell.length_c   1.000
_cell.angle_alpha   90.00
_cell.angle_beta   90.00
_cell.angle_gamma   90.00
#
_symmetry.space_group_name_H-M   'P 1'
#
loop_
_entity.id
_entity.type
_entity.pdbx_description
1 polymer ?
#
loop_
_entity_poly.entity_id
_entity_poly.type
_entity_poly.pdbx_seq_one_letter_code
_entity_poly.pdbx_strand_id
1 'polypeptide(L)'
;MTVGIFRALAVLATMAALAGCVDHANAPVLLPIGVPVNPPAVAQGICVTDGNAMYHEAKKQYHLRAQLTGYAEADALEEETTARAAAHRQYVACLSAQGYRALYAN
;
A
#
# COMPACT_ATOMS: atom_id res chain seq x y z
N MET A 1 -22.01 28.87 14.24
CA MET A 1 -21.44 27.58 14.71
C MET A 1 -22.04 26.38 13.99
N THR A 2 -23.36 26.30 13.79
CA THR A 2 -24.04 25.18 13.09
C THR A 2 -23.58 24.99 11.64
N VAL A 3 -23.42 26.08 10.87
CA VAL A 3 -23.00 26.04 9.45
C VAL A 3 -21.62 25.40 9.25
N GLY A 4 -20.70 25.57 10.20
CA GLY A 4 -19.35 24.98 10.12
C GLY A 4 -19.36 23.46 10.30
N ILE A 5 -20.22 22.94 11.18
CA ILE A 5 -20.36 21.52 11.46
C ILE A 5 -20.95 20.79 10.24
N PHE A 6 -21.99 21.36 9.62
CA PHE A 6 -22.57 20.78 8.41
C PHE A 6 -21.59 20.74 7.24
N ARG A 7 -20.75 21.77 7.09
CA ARG A 7 -19.67 21.76 6.09
C ARG A 7 -18.62 20.71 6.37
N ALA A 8 -18.21 20.54 7.62
CA ALA A 8 -17.24 19.50 8.00
C ALA A 8 -17.79 18.09 7.74
N LEU A 9 -19.07 17.85 8.07
CA LEU A 9 -19.74 16.58 7.78
C LEU A 9 -19.88 16.32 6.28
N ALA A 10 -20.19 17.35 5.48
CA ALA A 10 -20.26 17.23 4.03
C ALA A 10 -18.90 16.88 3.42
N VAL A 11 -17.80 17.50 3.89
CA VAL A 11 -16.43 17.19 3.45
C VAL A 11 -16.01 15.79 3.87
N LEU A 12 -16.38 15.34 5.07
CA LEU A 12 -16.14 13.96 5.52
C LEU A 12 -16.93 12.95 4.69
N ALA A 13 -18.19 13.25 4.36
CA ALA A 13 -19.03 12.39 3.54
C ALA A 13 -18.54 12.30 2.10
N THR A 14 -18.07 13.41 1.51
CA THR A 14 -17.46 13.37 0.17
C THR A 14 -16.14 12.62 0.20
N MET A 15 -15.26 12.86 1.17
CA MET A 15 -14.03 12.09 1.35
C MET A 15 -14.31 10.59 1.51
N ALA A 16 -15.34 10.21 2.28
CA ALA A 16 -15.76 8.82 2.46
C ALA A 16 -16.35 8.21 1.18
N ALA A 17 -17.12 8.98 0.41
CA ALA A 17 -17.66 8.53 -0.88
C ALA A 17 -16.57 8.37 -1.95
N LEU A 18 -15.61 9.31 -2.01
CA LEU A 18 -14.42 9.18 -2.86
C LEU A 18 -13.52 8.03 -2.38
N ALA A 19 -13.47 7.75 -1.07
CA ALA A 19 -12.83 6.56 -0.52
C ALA A 19 -13.62 5.27 -0.85
N GLY A 20 -14.92 5.34 -1.09
CA GLY A 20 -15.74 4.24 -1.60
C GLY A 20 -15.50 3.95 -3.10
N CYS A 21 -14.88 4.89 -3.82
CA CYS A 21 -14.29 4.67 -5.14
C CYS A 21 -12.81 4.25 -5.07
N VAL A 22 -12.27 3.99 -3.87
CA VAL A 22 -11.04 3.19 -3.76
C VAL A 22 -11.39 1.84 -4.35
N ASP A 23 -10.60 1.44 -5.33
CA ASP A 23 -10.73 0.23 -6.12
C ASP A 23 -10.91 -1.00 -5.22
N HIS A 24 -12.14 -1.24 -4.75
CA HIS A 24 -12.46 -2.28 -3.78
C HIS A 24 -12.32 -3.66 -4.43
N ALA A 25 -12.27 -3.69 -5.76
CA ALA A 25 -11.92 -4.86 -6.56
C ALA A 25 -10.48 -5.32 -6.33
N ASN A 26 -9.55 -4.40 -6.05
CA ASN A 26 -8.12 -4.70 -5.85
C ASN A 26 -7.69 -4.66 -4.37
N ALA A 27 -8.56 -4.23 -3.46
CA ALA A 27 -8.29 -4.26 -2.02
C ALA A 27 -8.43 -5.70 -1.49
N PRO A 28 -7.38 -6.30 -0.91
CA PRO A 28 -7.48 -7.65 -0.39
C PRO A 28 -8.39 -7.70 0.84
N VAL A 29 -9.17 -8.77 0.95
CA VAL A 29 -9.85 -9.13 2.18
C VAL A 29 -8.80 -9.69 3.14
N LEU A 30 -8.66 -9.08 4.32
CA LEU A 30 -7.74 -9.53 5.35
C LEU A 30 -8.40 -10.61 6.22
N LEU A 31 -8.08 -11.87 5.95
CA LEU A 31 -8.55 -13.00 6.74
C LEU A 31 -7.65 -13.20 7.97
N PRO A 32 -8.15 -13.12 9.20
CA PRO A 32 -7.36 -13.44 10.39
C PRO A 32 -7.09 -14.95 10.43
N ILE A 33 -5.80 -15.32 10.48
CA ILE A 33 -5.38 -16.74 10.65
C ILE A 33 -4.86 -17.00 12.07
N GLY A 34 -4.54 -15.95 12.82
CA GLY A 34 -4.06 -16.02 14.21
C GLY A 34 -4.82 -15.08 15.13
N VAL A 35 -4.16 -14.64 16.21
CA VAL A 35 -4.64 -13.55 17.07
C VAL A 35 -4.10 -12.24 16.50
N PRO A 36 -4.92 -11.41 15.83
CA PRO A 36 -4.41 -10.21 15.18
C PRO A 36 -3.92 -9.20 16.20
N VAL A 37 -2.77 -8.61 15.93
CA VAL A 37 -2.17 -7.59 16.82
C VAL A 37 -2.95 -6.27 16.71
N ASN A 38 -3.49 -5.98 15.53
CA ASN A 38 -4.23 -4.77 15.22
C ASN A 38 -5.53 -5.07 14.47
N PRO A 39 -6.55 -4.21 14.55
CA PRO A 39 -7.71 -4.29 13.68
C PRO A 39 -7.32 -4.25 12.20
N PRO A 40 -8.12 -4.84 11.29
CA PRO A 40 -7.73 -5.04 9.89
C PRO A 40 -7.45 -3.71 9.16
N ALA A 41 -8.25 -2.66 9.39
CA ALA A 41 -8.02 -1.35 8.79
C ALA A 41 -6.69 -0.72 9.22
N VAL A 42 -6.27 -0.95 10.48
CA VAL A 42 -5.00 -0.43 11.03
C VAL A 42 -3.83 -1.24 10.47
N ALA A 43 -3.93 -2.57 10.47
CA ALA A 43 -2.92 -3.44 9.88
C ALA A 43 -2.72 -3.13 8.38
N GLN A 44 -3.83 -2.92 7.65
CA GLN A 44 -3.79 -2.50 6.24
C GLN A 44 -3.03 -1.19 6.06
N GLY A 45 -3.35 -0.17 6.86
CA GLY A 45 -2.68 1.14 6.79
C GLY A 45 -1.17 1.03 6.99
N ILE A 46 -0.76 0.37 8.08
CA ILE A 46 0.67 0.17 8.42
C ILE A 46 1.39 -0.59 7.30
N CYS A 47 0.82 -1.72 6.86
CA CYS A 47 1.50 -2.56 5.89
C CYS A 47 1.55 -1.92 4.48
N VAL A 48 0.56 -1.11 4.10
CA VAL A 48 0.63 -0.31 2.87
C VAL A 48 1.73 0.74 2.99
N THR A 49 1.87 1.41 4.13
CA THR A 49 2.95 2.39 4.32
C THR A 49 4.34 1.74 4.24
N ASP A 50 4.52 0.56 4.83
CA ASP A 50 5.78 -0.20 4.75
C ASP A 50 6.08 -0.66 3.31
N GLY A 51 5.06 -1.17 2.61
CA GLY A 51 5.16 -1.53 1.21
C GLY A 51 5.58 -0.34 0.33
N ASN A 52 4.98 0.83 0.56
CA ASN A 52 5.34 2.06 -0.15
C ASN A 52 6.77 2.51 0.17
N ALA A 53 7.20 2.44 1.43
CA ALA A 53 8.59 2.75 1.78
C ALA A 53 9.56 1.82 1.02
N MET A 54 9.26 0.52 0.96
CA MET A 54 10.06 -0.45 0.22
C MET A 54 10.04 -0.24 -1.29
N TYR A 55 8.91 0.20 -1.86
CA TYR A 55 8.82 0.58 -3.27
C TYR A 55 9.83 1.67 -3.63
N HIS A 56 9.86 2.76 -2.84
CA HIS A 56 10.75 3.89 -3.09
C HIS A 56 12.22 3.50 -2.91
N GLU A 57 12.51 2.70 -1.88
CA GLU A 57 13.87 2.22 -1.66
C GLU A 57 14.31 1.28 -2.78
N ALA A 58 13.45 0.38 -3.27
CA ALA A 58 13.75 -0.49 -4.40
C ALA A 58 14.08 0.29 -5.67
N LYS A 59 13.33 1.35 -6.00
CA LYS A 59 13.64 2.25 -7.12
C LYS A 59 15.00 2.91 -6.97
N LYS A 60 15.27 3.45 -5.79
CA LYS A 60 16.57 4.05 -5.48
C LYS A 60 17.72 3.05 -5.66
N GLN A 61 17.56 1.83 -5.16
CA GLN A 61 18.56 0.77 -5.31
C GLN A 61 18.72 0.35 -6.77
N TYR A 62 17.66 0.36 -7.58
CA TYR A 62 17.72 0.08 -9.01
C TYR A 62 18.58 1.12 -9.75
N HIS A 63 18.32 2.41 -9.53
CA HIS A 63 19.13 3.48 -10.12
C HIS A 63 20.59 3.44 -9.68
N LEU A 64 20.85 3.19 -8.39
CA LEU A 64 22.22 3.05 -7.88
C LEU A 64 22.95 1.89 -8.57
N ARG A 65 22.28 0.75 -8.76
CA ARG A 65 22.86 -0.39 -9.49
C ARG A 65 23.13 -0.05 -10.95
N ALA A 66 22.17 0.58 -11.64
CA ALA A 66 22.33 1.00 -13.03
C ALA A 66 23.58 1.86 -13.23
N GLN A 67 23.78 2.86 -12.34
CA GLN A 67 24.96 3.73 -12.33
C GLN A 67 26.26 2.95 -12.11
N LEU A 68 26.28 1.98 -11.18
CA LEU A 68 27.47 1.15 -10.92
C LEU A 68 27.83 0.21 -12.08
N THR A 69 26.82 -0.26 -12.81
CA THR A 69 27.00 -1.17 -13.95
C THR A 69 27.28 -0.45 -15.28
N GLY A 70 27.32 0.88 -15.27
CA GLY A 70 27.61 1.67 -16.47
C GLY A 70 26.45 1.78 -17.47
N TYR A 71 25.25 1.34 -17.10
CA TYR A 71 24.04 1.62 -17.89
C TYR A 71 23.64 3.08 -17.69
N ALA A 72 23.55 3.84 -18.79
CA ALA A 72 23.22 5.26 -18.79
C ALA A 72 21.76 5.53 -18.40
N GLU A 73 20.86 4.58 -18.67
CA GLU A 73 19.44 4.67 -18.37
C GLU A 73 18.97 3.38 -17.71
N ALA A 74 18.29 3.54 -16.58
CA ALA A 74 17.51 2.49 -15.93
C ALA A 74 16.26 2.23 -16.78
N ASP A 75 16.02 0.99 -17.21
CA ASP A 75 14.75 0.64 -17.85
C ASP A 75 13.60 0.90 -16.88
N ALA A 76 12.74 1.87 -17.23
CA ALA A 76 11.62 2.29 -16.40
C ALA A 76 10.59 1.17 -16.16
N LEU A 77 10.42 0.25 -17.13
CA LEU A 77 9.51 -0.89 -16.97
C LEU A 77 10.07 -1.91 -15.98
N GLU A 78 11.37 -2.21 -16.08
CA GLU A 78 12.04 -3.12 -15.15
C GLU A 78 12.14 -2.51 -13.74
N GLU A 79 12.41 -1.21 -13.64
CA GLU A 79 12.38 -0.48 -12.37
C GLU A 79 11.00 -0.58 -11.69
N GLU A 80 9.93 -0.28 -12.44
CA GLU A 80 8.58 -0.29 -11.90
C GLU A 80 8.15 -1.71 -11.47
N THR A 81 8.48 -2.72 -12.27
CA THR A 81 8.12 -4.13 -11.97
C THR A 81 8.89 -4.66 -10.75
N THR A 82 10.18 -4.36 -10.66
CA THR A 82 11.01 -4.76 -9.50
C THR A 82 10.59 -4.05 -8.23
N ALA A 83 10.31 -2.76 -8.29
CA ALA A 83 9.84 -1.98 -7.16
C ALA A 83 8.47 -2.44 -6.67
N ARG A 84 7.51 -2.69 -7.58
CA ARG A 84 6.20 -3.25 -7.21
C ARG A 84 6.31 -4.65 -6.60
N ALA A 85 7.16 -5.51 -7.15
CA ALA A 85 7.38 -6.84 -6.60
C ALA A 85 7.98 -6.78 -5.19
N ALA A 86 8.94 -5.88 -4.94
CA ALA A 86 9.53 -5.67 -3.62
C ALA A 86 8.50 -5.13 -2.62
N ALA A 87 7.72 -4.13 -3.01
CA ALA A 87 6.64 -3.56 -2.21
C ALA A 87 5.59 -4.61 -1.83
N HIS A 88 5.17 -5.43 -2.80
CA HIS A 88 4.18 -6.48 -2.58
C HIS A 88 4.68 -7.53 -1.57
N ARG A 89 5.94 -7.97 -1.68
CA ARG A 89 6.54 -8.90 -0.72
C ARG A 89 6.59 -8.31 0.69
N GLN A 90 6.97 -7.04 0.83
CA GLN A 90 7.02 -6.37 2.12
C GLN A 90 5.63 -6.24 2.74
N TYR A 91 4.64 -5.87 1.92
CA TYR A 91 3.25 -5.77 2.33
C TYR A 91 2.69 -7.11 2.84
N VAL A 92 2.90 -8.20 2.10
CA VAL A 92 2.44 -9.55 2.50
C VAL A 92 3.15 -10.03 3.77
N ALA A 93 4.45 -9.76 3.90
CA ALA A 93 5.22 -10.10 5.09
C ALA A 93 4.75 -9.31 6.33
N CYS A 94 4.42 -8.04 6.18
CA CYS A 94 3.84 -7.23 7.25
C CYS A 94 2.47 -7.78 7.67
N LEU A 95 1.59 -8.10 6.71
CA LEU A 95 0.26 -8.66 7.02
C LEU A 95 0.35 -10.00 7.75
N SER A 96 1.26 -10.88 7.32
CA SER A 96 1.46 -12.16 7.98
C SER A 96 1.97 -11.98 9.42
N ALA A 97 2.86 -11.00 9.65
CA ALA A 97 3.30 -10.63 10.99
C ALA A 97 2.16 -10.04 11.86
N GLN A 98 1.19 -9.36 11.25
CA GLN A 98 -0.02 -8.85 11.92
C GLN A 98 -1.08 -9.94 12.18
N GLY A 99 -0.87 -11.18 11.71
CA GLY A 99 -1.78 -12.31 11.88
C GLY A 99 -2.84 -12.46 10.78
N TYR A 100 -2.63 -11.82 9.62
CA TYR A 100 -3.57 -11.80 8.50
C TYR A 100 -3.05 -12.53 7.26
N ARG A 101 -3.98 -13.10 6.48
CA ARG A 101 -3.80 -13.47 5.07
C ARG A 101 -4.49 -12.44 4.19
N ALA A 102 -3.80 -11.93 3.18
CA ALA A 102 -4.45 -11.22 2.10
C ALA A 102 -5.14 -12.23 1.16
N LEU A 103 -6.44 -12.07 0.95
CA LEU A 103 -7.21 -12.77 -0.09
C LEU A 103 -7.64 -11.75 -1.14
N TYR A 104 -7.20 -11.93 -2.36
CA TYR A 104 -7.61 -11.11 -3.49
C TYR A 104 -8.81 -11.78 -4.17
N ALA A 105 -9.82 -10.99 -4.52
CA ALA A 105 -10.90 -11.47 -5.37
C ALA A 105 -10.31 -11.73 -6.76
N ASN A 106 -10.45 -12.95 -7.26
CA ASN A 106 -10.17 -13.31 -8.66
C ASN A 106 -11.35 -12.94 -9.54
#